data_AF-A0A7C5NVA7-F1
#
_entry.id   AF-A0A7C5NVA7-F1
#
_cell.length_a   1.000
_cell.length_b   1.000
_cell.length_c   1.000
_cell.angle_alpha   90.00
_cell.angle_beta   90.00
_cell.angle_gamma   90.00
#
_symmetry.space_group_name_H-M   'P 1'
#
loop_
_entity.id
_entity.type
_entity.pdbx_description
1 polymer ?
#
loop_
_entity_poly.entity_id
_entity_poly.type
_entity_poly.pdbx_seq_one_letter_code
_entity_poly.pdbx_strand_id
1 'polypeptide(L)'
;MPETHLLSKTSFLRGVRYKKSLYLDRFRGDLRDPLDPAIQRRLAEGQQVNELARGLFPGGVLAREVPFDFAGALRRTHDLVQAGAQVLYEAGVLHDGVLAFVDILLRSGDTWTMVEVKSSNDVKDHYAWDVALQAYLLEQAGYPLEKAYLAHLNREYTRQGELDL
;
A
#
# COMPACT_ATOMS: atom_id res chain seq x y z
N MET A 1 -19.69 -2.63 13.70
CA MET A 1 -18.72 -2.34 14.78
C MET A 1 -17.91 -1.13 14.36
N PRO A 2 -17.46 -0.21 15.23
CA PRO A 2 -16.56 0.84 14.77
C PRO A 2 -15.25 0.16 14.33
N GLU A 3 -14.93 0.28 13.04
CA GLU A 3 -13.87 -0.44 12.34
C GLU A 3 -12.48 0.13 12.66
N THR A 4 -12.13 0.23 13.94
CA THR A 4 -10.78 0.59 14.35
C THR A 4 -9.87 -0.62 14.19
N HIS A 5 -9.00 -0.57 13.18
CA HIS A 5 -7.96 -1.57 12.98
C HIS A 5 -6.98 -1.60 14.18
N LEU A 6 -6.56 -2.80 14.58
CA LEU A 6 -5.54 -3.01 15.61
C LEU A 6 -4.15 -2.65 15.07
N LEU A 7 -3.83 -3.12 13.86
CA LEU A 7 -2.58 -2.84 13.16
C LEU A 7 -2.87 -2.32 11.75
N SER A 8 -2.05 -1.38 11.28
CA SER A 8 -1.88 -1.09 9.86
C SER A 8 -0.69 -1.86 9.29
N LYS A 9 -0.60 -2.00 7.96
CA LYS A 9 0.61 -2.48 7.23
C LYS A 9 1.90 -1.96 7.86
N THR A 10 2.00 -0.64 8.00
CA THR A 10 3.18 0.02 8.57
C THR A 10 3.49 -0.45 9.99
N SER A 11 2.48 -0.55 10.87
CA SER A 11 2.71 -1.00 12.25
C SER A 11 3.01 -2.51 12.33
N PHE A 12 2.42 -3.34 11.47
CA PHE A 12 2.75 -4.76 11.39
C PHE A 12 4.21 -4.95 11.00
N LEU A 13 4.65 -4.31 9.91
CA LEU A 13 6.04 -4.40 9.43
C LEU A 13 7.04 -3.84 10.44
N ARG A 14 6.66 -2.80 11.19
CA ARG A 14 7.43 -2.31 12.34
C ARG A 14 7.62 -3.41 13.39
N GLY A 15 6.56 -4.15 13.72
CA GLY A 15 6.59 -5.27 14.67
C GLY A 15 7.43 -6.46 14.22
N VAL A 16 7.35 -6.82 12.92
CA VAL A 16 8.17 -7.88 12.31
C VAL A 16 9.65 -7.59 12.49
N ARG A 17 10.09 -6.34 12.27
CA ARG A 17 11.48 -5.95 12.44
C ARG A 17 11.86 -5.77 13.91
N TYR A 18 11.05 -5.02 14.66
CA TYR A 18 11.39 -4.56 16.01
C TYR A 18 10.14 -4.47 16.91
N LYS A 19 9.86 -5.53 17.67
CA LYS A 19 8.72 -5.60 18.62
C LYS A 19 8.68 -4.43 19.61
N LYS A 20 9.83 -4.01 20.15
CA LYS A 20 9.92 -2.85 21.06
C LYS A 20 9.52 -1.54 20.36
N SER A 21 9.87 -1.38 19.08
CA SER A 21 9.47 -0.21 18.30
C SER A 21 7.95 -0.16 18.12
N LEU A 22 7.31 -1.30 17.81
CA LEU A 22 5.84 -1.39 17.74
C LEU A 22 5.18 -1.03 19.08
N TYR A 23 5.71 -1.56 20.19
CA TYR A 23 5.19 -1.23 21.52
C TYR A 23 5.25 0.28 21.80
N LEU A 24 6.40 0.92 21.55
CA LEU A 24 6.55 2.37 21.76
C LEU A 24 5.61 3.17 20.86
N ASP A 25 5.50 2.79 19.58
CA ASP A 25 4.63 3.42 18.59
C ASP A 25 3.15 3.42 19.01
N ARG A 26 2.70 2.35 19.69
CA ARG A 26 1.29 2.18 20.10
C ARG A 26 0.97 2.67 21.49
N PHE A 27 1.86 2.48 22.45
CA PHE A 27 1.55 2.73 23.86
C PHE A 27 2.31 3.92 24.44
N ARG A 28 3.36 4.40 23.77
CA ARG A 28 4.23 5.48 24.27
C ARG A 28 4.44 6.56 23.21
N GLY A 29 3.35 7.03 22.62
CA GLY A 29 3.37 8.13 21.66
C GLY A 29 3.94 9.44 22.25
N ASP A 30 3.88 9.58 23.58
CA ASP A 30 4.53 10.65 24.35
C ASP A 30 6.06 10.67 24.23
N LEU A 31 6.67 9.54 23.88
CA LEU A 31 8.12 9.41 23.68
C LEU A 31 8.53 9.55 22.20
N ARG A 32 7.59 9.83 21.28
CA ARG A 32 7.90 9.91 19.86
C ARG A 32 8.65 11.21 19.56
N ASP A 33 9.84 11.08 19.01
CA ASP A 33 10.60 12.23 18.50
C ASP A 33 9.81 12.98 17.42
N PRO A 34 10.00 14.31 17.30
CA PRO A 34 9.53 15.05 16.14
C PRO A 34 10.04 14.41 14.85
N LEU A 35 9.19 14.41 13.81
CA LEU A 35 9.54 13.78 12.55
C LEU A 35 10.67 14.58 11.87
N ASP A 36 11.84 13.96 11.69
CA ASP A 36 13.00 14.55 11.03
C ASP A 36 12.62 15.06 9.62
N PRO A 37 12.96 16.30 9.23
CA PRO A 37 12.74 16.84 7.89
C PRO A 37 13.29 15.96 6.74
N ALA A 38 14.37 15.20 6.97
CA ALA A 38 14.87 14.24 6.00
C ALA A 38 13.93 13.03 5.83
N ILE A 39 13.30 12.57 6.92
CA ILE A 39 12.28 11.51 6.85
C ILE A 39 11.03 12.03 6.14
N GLN A 40 10.58 13.26 6.46
CA GLN A 40 9.44 13.89 5.79
C GLN A 40 9.63 13.96 4.27
N ARG A 41 10.80 14.40 3.80
CA ARG A 41 11.12 14.46 2.37
C ARG A 41 11.04 13.09 1.70
N ARG A 42 11.64 12.06 2.31
CA ARG A 42 11.58 10.68 1.76
C ARG A 42 10.15 10.14 1.70
N LEU A 43 9.30 10.48 2.67
CA LEU A 43 7.88 10.08 2.64
C LEU A 43 7.13 10.78 1.51
N ALA A 44 7.36 12.07 1.31
CA ALA A 44 6.77 12.83 0.20
C ALA A 44 7.24 12.32 -1.17
N GLU A 45 8.53 12.06 -1.34
CA GLU A 45 9.09 11.42 -2.55
C GLU A 45 8.45 10.04 -2.79
N GLY A 46 8.26 9.25 -1.73
CA GLY A 46 7.55 7.98 -1.82
C GLY A 46 6.12 8.11 -2.33
N GLN A 47 5.38 9.11 -1.85
CA GLN A 47 4.02 9.40 -2.32
C GLN A 47 4.01 9.80 -3.79
N GLN A 48 4.96 10.65 -4.22
CA GLN A 48 5.08 11.04 -5.63
C GLN A 48 5.36 9.84 -6.55
N VAL A 49 6.22 8.90 -6.12
CA VAL A 49 6.47 7.67 -6.89
C VAL A 49 5.22 6.79 -6.96
N ASN A 50 4.47 6.66 -5.86
CA ASN A 50 3.20 5.92 -5.87
C ASN A 50 2.17 6.56 -6.81
N GLU A 51 2.09 7.89 -6.84
CA GLU A 51 1.21 8.62 -7.77
C GLU A 51 1.63 8.42 -9.24
N LEU A 52 2.94 8.50 -9.53
CA LEU A 52 3.49 8.26 -10.87
C LEU A 52 3.26 6.81 -11.34
N ALA A 53 3.40 5.83 -10.45
CA ALA A 53 3.21 4.43 -10.77
C ALA A 53 1.79 4.09 -11.25
N ARG A 54 0.79 4.93 -10.95
CA ARG A 54 -0.56 4.82 -11.53
C ARG A 54 -0.53 4.91 -13.07
N GLY A 55 0.45 5.60 -13.64
CA GLY A 55 0.66 5.67 -15.09
C GLY A 55 1.07 4.36 -15.74
N LEU A 56 1.59 3.39 -14.98
CA LEU A 56 1.86 2.02 -15.48
C LEU A 56 0.56 1.28 -15.84
N PHE A 57 -0.55 1.65 -15.19
CA PHE A 57 -1.86 1.01 -15.35
C PHE A 57 -2.96 2.08 -15.40
N PRO A 58 -3.05 2.87 -16.49
CA PRO A 58 -3.94 4.01 -16.56
C PRO A 58 -5.43 3.60 -16.54
N GLY A 59 -6.29 4.56 -16.19
CA GLY A 59 -7.75 4.35 -16.15
C GLY A 59 -8.29 3.77 -14.84
N GLY A 60 -7.46 3.61 -13.81
CA GLY A 60 -7.90 3.20 -12.48
C GLY A 60 -8.60 4.27 -11.66
N VAL A 61 -9.28 3.83 -10.60
CA VAL A 61 -10.02 4.69 -9.67
C VAL A 61 -9.37 4.63 -8.28
N LEU A 62 -9.22 5.79 -7.64
CA LEU A 62 -8.68 5.89 -6.29
C LEU A 62 -9.75 5.47 -5.27
N ALA A 63 -9.46 4.43 -4.50
CA ALA A 63 -10.37 3.92 -3.47
C ALA A 63 -10.23 4.69 -2.14
N ARG A 64 -9.09 5.35 -1.90
CA ARG A 64 -8.84 6.15 -0.70
C ARG A 64 -8.75 7.64 -1.03
N GLU A 65 -9.89 8.32 -1.02
CA GLU A 65 -9.98 9.75 -1.38
C GLU A 65 -9.80 10.68 -0.19
N VAL A 66 -10.27 10.25 0.99
CA VAL A 66 -10.27 11.07 2.21
C VAL A 66 -9.20 10.53 3.17
N PRO A 67 -8.21 11.36 3.57
CA PRO A 67 -7.24 10.97 4.58
C PRO A 67 -7.92 10.54 5.89
N PHE A 68 -7.41 9.46 6.48
CA PHE A 68 -7.87 8.89 7.76
C PHE A 68 -9.31 8.32 7.78
N ASP A 69 -10.11 8.45 6.73
CA ASP A 69 -11.40 7.75 6.60
C ASP A 69 -11.20 6.30 6.12
N PHE A 70 -10.72 5.46 7.03
CA PHE A 70 -10.43 4.06 6.71
C PHE A 70 -11.69 3.25 6.38
N ALA A 71 -12.77 3.47 7.13
CA ALA A 71 -14.05 2.78 6.91
C ALA A 71 -14.67 3.19 5.56
N GLY A 72 -14.60 4.47 5.20
CA GLY A 72 -15.02 4.95 3.89
C GLY A 72 -14.21 4.33 2.75
N ALA A 73 -12.88 4.27 2.89
CA ALA A 73 -12.02 3.68 1.88
C ALA A 73 -12.24 2.16 1.71
N LEU A 74 -12.50 1.42 2.80
CA LEU A 74 -12.86 -0.01 2.74
C LEU A 74 -14.18 -0.22 2.00
N ARG A 75 -15.23 0.53 2.36
CA ARG A 75 -16.53 0.48 1.65
C ARG A 75 -16.39 0.83 0.18
N ARG A 76 -15.69 1.92 -0.13
CA ARG A 76 -15.44 2.37 -1.50
C ARG A 76 -14.69 1.31 -2.31
N THR A 77 -13.70 0.64 -1.72
CA THR A 77 -13.00 -0.47 -2.38
C THR A 77 -13.98 -1.58 -2.76
N HIS A 78 -14.83 -2.01 -1.83
CA HIS A 78 -15.85 -3.02 -2.09
C HIS A 78 -16.82 -2.58 -3.20
N ASP A 79 -17.35 -1.36 -3.12
CA ASP A 79 -18.32 -0.83 -4.09
C ASP A 79 -17.72 -0.75 -5.50
N LEU A 80 -16.47 -0.28 -5.63
CA LEU A 80 -15.78 -0.21 -6.92
C LEU A 80 -15.52 -1.60 -7.51
N VAL A 81 -15.19 -2.59 -6.68
CA VAL A 81 -15.06 -3.98 -7.12
C VAL A 81 -16.39 -4.52 -7.65
N GLN A 82 -17.49 -4.28 -6.94
CA GLN A 82 -18.84 -4.71 -7.38
C GLN A 82 -19.28 -3.98 -8.65
N ALA A 83 -18.88 -2.73 -8.83
CA ALA A 83 -19.13 -1.96 -10.05
C ALA A 83 -18.27 -2.41 -11.25
N GLY A 84 -17.37 -3.39 -11.07
CA GLY A 84 -16.57 -3.94 -12.16
C GLY A 84 -15.32 -3.12 -12.51
N ALA A 85 -14.80 -2.32 -11.59
CA ALA A 85 -13.56 -1.60 -11.78
C ALA A 85 -12.41 -2.55 -12.16
N GLN A 86 -11.66 -2.21 -13.22
CA GLN A 86 -10.56 -3.03 -13.72
C GLN A 86 -9.23 -2.69 -13.03
N VAL A 87 -9.06 -1.44 -12.58
CA VAL A 87 -7.87 -0.97 -11.89
C VAL A 87 -8.29 -0.12 -10.70
N LEU A 88 -7.74 -0.43 -9.53
CA LEU A 88 -7.96 0.31 -8.29
C LEU A 88 -6.62 0.80 -7.75
N TYR A 89 -6.56 2.07 -7.36
CA TYR A 89 -5.43 2.63 -6.65
C TYR A 89 -5.76 2.75 -5.17
N GLU A 90 -4.81 2.42 -4.31
CA GLU A 90 -4.95 2.46 -2.85
C GLU A 90 -6.19 1.69 -2.36
N ALA A 91 -6.41 0.48 -2.91
CA ALA A 91 -7.50 -0.40 -2.53
C ALA A 91 -7.33 -0.86 -1.08
N GLY A 92 -8.35 -0.63 -0.25
CA GLY A 92 -8.35 -0.94 1.18
C GLY A 92 -8.81 -2.36 1.47
N VAL A 93 -8.10 -3.06 2.34
CA VAL A 93 -8.49 -4.36 2.89
C VAL A 93 -8.29 -4.40 4.40
N LEU A 94 -9.23 -5.01 5.11
CA LEU A 94 -9.19 -5.21 6.54
C LEU A 94 -9.54 -6.66 6.85
N HIS A 95 -8.61 -7.39 7.46
CA HIS A 95 -8.84 -8.75 7.92
C HIS A 95 -8.17 -8.95 9.28
N ASP A 96 -8.87 -9.59 10.21
CA ASP A 96 -8.41 -9.86 11.59
C ASP A 96 -7.78 -8.63 12.29
N GLY A 97 -8.40 -7.47 12.13
CA GLY A 97 -7.92 -6.21 12.72
C GLY A 97 -6.66 -5.64 12.07
N VAL A 98 -6.17 -6.19 10.96
CA VAL A 98 -5.04 -5.65 10.20
C VAL A 98 -5.51 -4.94 8.93
N LEU A 99 -5.22 -3.64 8.83
CA LEU A 99 -5.58 -2.77 7.71
C LEU A 99 -4.40 -2.59 6.77
N ALA A 100 -4.64 -2.74 5.46
CA ALA A 100 -3.70 -2.35 4.43
C ALA A 100 -4.39 -1.59 3.30
N PHE A 101 -3.62 -0.74 2.62
CA PHE A 101 -3.98 -0.15 1.35
C PHE A 101 -2.94 -0.62 0.33
N VAL A 102 -3.43 -1.28 -0.71
CA VAL A 102 -2.64 -1.84 -1.80
C VAL A 102 -2.44 -0.75 -2.84
N ASP A 103 -1.19 -0.50 -3.25
CA ASP A 103 -0.88 0.64 -4.12
C ASP A 103 -1.65 0.56 -5.46
N ILE A 104 -1.60 -0.60 -6.13
CA ILE A 104 -2.36 -0.87 -7.37
C ILE A 104 -2.92 -2.30 -7.33
N LEU A 105 -4.22 -2.45 -7.63
CA LEU A 105 -4.91 -3.72 -7.74
C LEU A 105 -5.60 -3.83 -9.11
N LEU A 106 -5.25 -4.86 -9.86
CA LEU A 106 -5.69 -5.09 -11.25
C LEU A 106 -6.61 -6.30 -11.30
N ARG A 107 -7.77 -6.17 -11.95
CA ARG A 107 -8.70 -7.29 -12.15
C ARG A 107 -8.18 -8.19 -13.27
N SER A 108 -8.27 -9.50 -13.09
CA SER A 108 -7.85 -10.51 -14.07
C SER A 108 -8.88 -11.63 -14.11
N GLY A 109 -10.02 -11.38 -14.78
CA GLY A 109 -11.18 -12.27 -14.70
C GLY A 109 -11.74 -12.30 -13.27
N ASP A 110 -11.71 -13.47 -12.63
CA ASP A 110 -12.19 -13.69 -11.26
C ASP A 110 -11.07 -13.57 -10.21
N THR A 111 -9.83 -13.37 -10.64
CA THR A 111 -8.66 -13.16 -9.77
C THR A 111 -8.16 -11.72 -9.87
N TRP A 112 -7.17 -11.41 -9.04
CA TRP A 112 -6.53 -10.11 -8.99
C TRP A 112 -5.02 -10.22 -9.14
N THR A 113 -4.41 -9.16 -9.67
CA THR A 113 -2.97 -8.94 -9.64
C THR A 113 -2.69 -7.73 -8.76
N MET A 114 -1.83 -7.91 -7.76
CA MET A 114 -1.38 -6.83 -6.88
C MET A 114 -0.05 -6.26 -7.36
N VAL A 115 0.13 -4.95 -7.26
CA VAL A 115 1.44 -4.29 -7.44
C VAL A 115 1.73 -3.41 -6.21
N GLU A 116 2.80 -3.74 -5.49
CA GLU A 116 3.38 -2.89 -4.43
C GLU A 116 4.49 -2.03 -5.04
N VAL A 117 4.45 -0.72 -4.79
CA VAL A 117 5.37 0.25 -5.37
C VAL A 117 6.39 0.69 -4.33
N LYS A 118 7.68 0.76 -4.71
CA LYS A 118 8.78 1.18 -3.85
C LYS A 118 9.59 2.31 -4.50
N SER A 119 9.76 3.42 -3.80
CA SER A 119 10.65 4.55 -4.18
C SER A 119 12.15 4.25 -3.98
N SER A 120 12.56 3.01 -4.22
CA SER A 120 13.94 2.54 -4.05
C SER A 120 14.51 2.11 -5.39
N ASN A 121 15.80 2.31 -5.58
CA ASN A 121 16.55 1.87 -6.77
C ASN A 121 16.97 0.39 -6.72
N ASP A 122 16.75 -0.26 -5.58
CA ASP A 122 17.05 -1.66 -5.33
C ASP A 122 15.93 -2.32 -4.52
N VAL A 123 15.74 -3.62 -4.77
CA VAL A 123 14.88 -4.48 -3.96
C VAL A 123 15.57 -4.81 -2.65
N LYS A 124 14.83 -4.74 -1.54
CA LYS A 124 15.33 -5.06 -0.20
C LYS A 124 14.60 -6.29 0.32
N ASP A 125 15.30 -7.20 0.98
CA ASP A 125 14.72 -8.47 1.48
C ASP A 125 13.44 -8.27 2.29
N HIS A 126 13.39 -7.20 3.09
CA HIS A 126 12.24 -6.90 3.92
C HIS A 126 10.98 -6.51 3.15
N TYR A 127 11.08 -6.13 1.86
CA TYR A 127 9.92 -5.87 1.02
C TYR A 127 9.09 -7.13 0.76
N ALA A 128 9.67 -8.32 0.90
CA ALA A 128 8.91 -9.56 0.85
C ALA A 128 7.81 -9.60 1.91
N TRP A 129 8.04 -9.01 3.09
CA TRP A 129 7.02 -8.92 4.14
C TRP A 129 5.89 -7.94 3.78
N ASP A 130 6.20 -6.84 3.08
CA ASP A 130 5.18 -5.90 2.59
C ASP A 130 4.23 -6.59 1.60
N VAL A 131 4.79 -7.33 0.65
CA VAL A 131 4.02 -8.08 -0.36
C VAL A 131 3.27 -9.23 0.27
N ALA A 132 3.93 -10.06 1.09
CA ALA A 132 3.31 -11.23 1.72
C ALA A 132 2.12 -10.85 2.62
N LEU A 133 2.25 -9.79 3.42
CA LEU A 133 1.16 -9.32 4.28
C LEU A 133 -0.04 -8.89 3.44
N GLN A 134 0.16 -8.05 2.43
CA GLN A 134 -0.95 -7.52 1.64
C GLN A 134 -1.61 -8.61 0.80
N ALA A 135 -0.82 -9.53 0.24
CA ALA A 135 -1.34 -10.69 -0.48
C ALA A 135 -2.23 -11.54 0.43
N TYR A 136 -1.75 -11.85 1.63
CA TYR A 136 -2.53 -12.57 2.63
C TYR A 136 -3.85 -11.83 2.96
N LEU A 137 -3.80 -10.53 3.23
CA LEU A 137 -5.01 -9.77 3.57
C LEU A 137 -6.02 -9.71 2.43
N LEU A 138 -5.57 -9.60 1.18
CA LEU A 138 -6.43 -9.64 0.00
C LEU A 138 -7.13 -10.99 -0.13
N GLU A 139 -6.38 -12.09 -0.07
CA GLU A 139 -6.95 -13.44 -0.18
C GLU A 139 -7.95 -13.72 0.95
N GLN A 140 -7.62 -13.34 2.18
CA GLN A 140 -8.53 -13.51 3.33
C GLN A 140 -9.76 -12.58 3.28
N ALA A 141 -9.68 -11.47 2.54
CA ALA A 141 -10.80 -10.57 2.30
C ALA A 141 -11.65 -10.97 1.07
N GLY A 142 -11.35 -12.11 0.43
CA GLY A 142 -12.11 -12.63 -0.71
C GLY A 142 -11.67 -12.08 -2.07
N TYR A 143 -10.45 -11.54 -2.16
CA TYR A 143 -9.83 -11.09 -3.40
C TYR A 143 -8.70 -12.08 -3.78
N PRO A 144 -9.02 -13.21 -4.44
CA PRO A 144 -8.02 -14.24 -4.76
C PRO A 144 -6.97 -13.66 -5.71
N LEU A 145 -5.69 -13.86 -5.38
CA LEU A 145 -4.59 -13.35 -6.16
C LEU A 145 -4.07 -14.39 -7.14
N GLU A 146 -3.85 -13.98 -8.38
CA GLU A 146 -3.07 -14.76 -9.34
C GLU A 146 -1.59 -14.41 -9.24
N LYS A 147 -1.27 -13.11 -9.09
CA LYS A 147 0.09 -12.59 -9.10
C LYS A 147 0.25 -11.43 -8.11
N ALA A 148 1.46 -11.29 -7.60
CA ALA A 148 1.89 -10.12 -6.84
C ALA A 148 3.24 -9.63 -7.38
N TYR A 149 3.30 -8.36 -7.72
CA TYR A 149 4.49 -7.70 -8.24
C TYR A 149 5.01 -6.66 -7.26
N LEU A 150 6.32 -6.45 -7.28
CA LEU A 150 6.99 -5.34 -6.65
C LEU A 150 7.58 -4.43 -7.73
N ALA A 151 6.99 -3.26 -7.92
CA ALA A 151 7.52 -2.22 -8.80
C ALA A 151 8.51 -1.34 -8.03
N HIS A 152 9.64 -1.01 -8.64
CA HIS A 152 10.65 -0.15 -8.03
C HIS A 152 11.33 0.73 -9.09
N LEU A 153 12.06 1.75 -8.65
CA LEU A 153 12.76 2.66 -9.56
C LEU A 153 13.91 1.93 -10.27
N ASN A 154 14.03 2.19 -11.58
CA ASN A 154 15.15 1.71 -12.37
C ASN A 154 16.29 2.74 -12.33
N ARG A 155 17.39 2.41 -11.65
CA ARG A 155 18.58 3.26 -11.58
C ARG A 155 19.31 3.49 -12.91
N GLU A 156 19.05 2.65 -13.89
CA GLU A 156 19.67 2.72 -15.23
C GLU A 156 18.85 3.59 -16.19
N TYR A 157 17.65 4.01 -15.78
CA TYR A 157 16.79 4.84 -16.61
C TYR A 157 17.37 6.25 -16.78
N THR A 158 17.54 6.65 -18.05
CA THR A 158 17.91 8.01 -18.43
C THR A 158 16.76 8.60 -19.24
N ARG A 159 16.11 9.64 -18.70
CA ARG A 159 14.95 10.28 -19.34
C ARG A 159 15.35 10.95 -20.66
N GLN A 160 14.66 10.58 -21.75
CA GLN A 160 14.77 11.24 -23.06
C GLN A 160 13.38 11.74 -23.48
N GLY A 161 13.10 13.03 -23.26
CA GLY A 161 11.78 13.61 -23.53
C GLY A 161 10.79 13.35 -22.40
N GLU A 162 9.58 12.91 -22.74
CA GLU A 162 8.57 12.55 -21.74
C GLU A 162 9.00 11.35 -20.89
N LEU A 163 8.39 11.20 -19.70
CA LEU A 163 8.66 10.05 -18.85
C LEU A 163 8.04 8.80 -19.51
N ASP A 164 8.89 7.81 -19.79
CA ASP A 164 8.48 6.48 -20.21
C ASP A 164 8.21 5.64 -18.96
N LEU A 165 6.96 5.22 -18.78
CA LEU A 165 6.47 4.44 -17.63
C LEU A 165 6.24 3.00 -18.04
#